data_AF-A0A1A6HCM5-F1
#
_entry.id   AF-A0A1A6HCM5-F1
#
_cell.length_a   1.000
_cell.length_b   1.000
_cell.length_c   1.000
_cell.angle_alpha   90.00
_cell.angle_beta   90.00
_cell.angle_gamma   90.00
#
_symmetry.space_group_name_H-M   'P 1'
#
loop_
_entity.id
_entity.type
_entity.pdbx_description
1 polymer ?
#
loop_
_entity_poly.entity_id
_entity_poly.type
_entity_poly.pdbx_seq_one_letter_code
_entity_poly.pdbx_strand_id
1 'polypeptide(L)'
;MTKLIELDDEHKLCMFYEKHMATEVAADALGEEWKGYVVRISGRNDKQHFPMKQGILTHSRVHLLLKDDVRQYVVRKPLNKEGKKPRTKAPKIQHLVTPRVLQHKHQCIALKKQQIKKNKEEAAEYAQLLAKRMKEAKEKHQKQIVKRYTRLMYPEAVI
;
A
#
# COMPACT_ATOMS: atom_id res chain seq x y z
N MET A 1 36.68 4.84 2.72
CA MET A 1 37.02 5.46 4.01
C MET A 1 36.76 6.96 3.84
N THR A 2 35.85 7.54 4.61
CA THR A 2 35.58 9.00 4.58
C THR A 2 36.40 9.66 5.67
N LYS A 3 37.06 10.78 5.35
CA LYS A 3 37.78 11.60 6.32
C LYS A 3 37.01 12.90 6.51
N LEU A 4 36.83 13.32 7.76
CA LEU A 4 36.32 14.63 8.11
C LEU A 4 37.52 15.56 8.29
N ILE A 5 37.50 16.71 7.61
CA ILE A 5 38.56 17.71 7.67
C ILE A 5 37.89 19.00 8.14
N GLU A 6 38.42 19.60 9.18
CA GLU A 6 37.99 20.91 9.67
C GLU A 6 38.72 21.99 8.86
N LEU A 7 37.96 22.92 8.30
CA LEU A 7 38.46 24.02 7.49
C LEU A 7 37.89 25.33 8.05
N ASP A 8 38.74 26.08 8.77
CA ASP A 8 38.34 27.33 9.43
C ASP A 8 38.64 28.59 8.59
N ASP A 9 39.47 28.46 7.55
CA ASP A 9 39.88 29.57 6.69
C ASP A 9 38.79 29.95 5.68
N GLU A 10 38.22 31.14 5.84
CA GLU A 10 37.16 31.67 4.96
C GLU A 10 37.60 31.80 3.50
N HIS A 11 38.89 32.08 3.24
CA HIS A 11 39.39 32.20 1.87
C HIS A 11 39.30 30.87 1.11
N LYS A 12 39.49 29.75 1.83
CA LYS A 12 39.34 28.40 1.27
C LYS A 12 37.87 28.03 1.05
N LEU A 13 36.98 28.52 1.90
CA LEU A 13 35.54 28.27 1.82
C LEU A 13 34.85 29.09 0.72
N CYS A 14 35.35 30.29 0.42
CA CYS A 14 34.78 31.23 -0.55
C CYS A 14 34.57 30.60 -1.94
N MET A 15 35.47 29.69 -2.33
CA MET A 15 35.38 28.97 -3.60
C MET A 15 34.10 28.11 -3.75
N PHE A 16 33.49 27.71 -2.63
CA PHE A 16 32.23 26.95 -2.63
C PHE A 16 30.98 27.84 -2.51
N TYR A 17 31.14 29.14 -2.24
CA TYR A 17 30.02 30.06 -2.18
C TYR A 17 29.44 30.32 -3.57
N GLU A 18 28.13 30.60 -3.61
CA GLU A 18 27.36 30.82 -4.84
C GLU A 18 27.34 29.62 -5.81
N LYS A 19 27.78 28.44 -5.37
CA LYS A 19 27.70 27.20 -6.12
C LYS A 19 26.53 26.36 -5.64
N HIS A 20 25.87 25.69 -6.57
CA HIS A 20 24.81 24.73 -6.26
C HIS A 20 25.37 23.33 -6.01
N MET A 21 24.59 22.51 -5.32
CA MET A 21 24.85 21.08 -5.23
C MET A 21 25.00 20.46 -6.63
N ALA A 22 25.87 19.45 -6.72
CA ALA A 22 26.34 18.79 -7.94
C ALA A 22 27.29 19.60 -8.83
N THR A 23 27.67 20.83 -8.46
CA THR A 23 28.69 21.61 -9.19
C THR A 23 30.10 21.04 -8.92
N GLU A 24 30.91 20.96 -9.98
CA GLU A 24 32.33 20.59 -9.92
C GLU A 24 33.18 21.86 -9.75
N VAL A 25 34.12 21.81 -8.81
CA VAL A 25 34.94 22.95 -8.39
C VAL A 25 36.38 22.46 -8.25
N ALA A 26 37.34 23.19 -8.81
CA ALA A 26 38.77 22.90 -8.64
C ALA A 26 39.14 23.02 -7.16
N ALA A 27 39.96 22.12 -6.62
CA ALA A 27 40.30 22.06 -5.20
C ALA A 27 41.64 22.74 -4.88
N ASP A 28 42.27 23.41 -5.85
CA ASP A 28 43.61 23.99 -5.74
C ASP A 28 43.76 24.96 -4.57
N ALA A 29 42.69 25.70 -4.23
CA ALA A 29 42.69 26.68 -3.16
C ALA A 29 42.64 26.06 -1.74
N LEU A 30 42.36 24.76 -1.60
CA LEU A 30 42.29 24.11 -0.29
C LEU A 30 43.68 23.89 0.34
N GLY A 31 44.68 23.67 -0.51
CA GLY A 31 46.07 23.45 -0.14
C GLY A 31 46.85 22.76 -1.26
N GLU A 32 48.18 22.72 -1.13
CA GLU A 32 49.07 22.12 -2.14
C GLU A 32 48.77 20.62 -2.38
N GLU A 33 48.34 19.92 -1.33
CA GLU A 33 47.93 18.51 -1.39
C GLU A 33 46.66 18.28 -2.24
N TRP A 34 45.86 19.32 -2.48
CA TRP A 34 44.63 19.29 -3.28
C TRP A 34 44.83 19.88 -4.68
N LYS A 35 46.06 20.25 -5.04
CA LYS A 35 46.38 20.82 -6.34
C LYS A 35 46.15 19.80 -7.47
N GLY A 36 45.41 20.20 -8.50
CA GLY A 36 45.01 19.38 -9.63
C GLY A 36 43.79 18.50 -9.37
N TYR A 37 43.21 18.53 -8.17
CA TYR A 37 41.97 17.80 -7.88
C TYR A 37 40.73 18.63 -8.21
N VAL A 38 39.68 17.96 -8.67
CA VAL A 38 38.35 18.56 -8.86
C VAL A 38 37.37 17.86 -7.94
N VAL A 39 36.66 18.63 -7.13
CA VAL A 39 35.69 18.12 -6.16
C VAL A 39 34.28 18.52 -6.56
N ARG A 40 33.33 17.60 -6.36
CA ARG A 40 31.91 17.86 -6.60
C ARG A 40 31.17 18.09 -5.29
N ILE A 41 30.42 19.19 -5.20
CA ILE A 41 29.62 19.52 -4.00
C ILE A 41 28.47 18.53 -3.90
N SER A 42 28.54 17.57 -2.97
CA SER A 42 27.51 16.56 -2.78
C SER A 42 26.31 17.05 -1.96
N GLY A 43 26.53 18.04 -1.09
CA GLY A 43 25.54 18.55 -0.15
C GLY A 43 26.21 19.21 1.05
N ARG A 44 25.38 19.71 1.96
CA ARG A 44 25.80 20.28 3.24
C ARG A 44 24.61 20.24 4.20
N ASN A 45 24.93 20.24 5.49
CA ASN A 45 23.96 20.51 6.54
C ASN A 45 24.17 21.94 7.03
N ASP A 46 23.07 22.65 7.32
CA ASP A 46 23.17 23.96 7.93
C ASP A 46 23.55 23.88 9.43
N LYS A 47 23.72 25.04 10.08
CA LYS A 47 24.12 25.13 11.50
C LYS A 47 23.12 24.46 12.47
N GLN A 48 21.88 24.24 12.05
CA GLN A 48 20.86 23.55 12.85
C GLN A 48 20.59 22.13 12.32
N HIS A 49 21.49 21.61 11.49
CA HIS A 49 21.48 20.24 10.98
C HIS A 49 20.34 19.93 9.98
N PHE A 50 19.73 20.95 9.36
CA PHE A 50 18.82 20.69 8.24
C PHE A 50 19.61 20.39 6.97
N PRO A 51 19.25 19.33 6.22
CA PRO A 51 19.98 18.95 5.03
C PRO A 51 19.59 19.83 3.84
N MET A 52 20.57 20.18 3.01
CA MET A 52 20.29 20.74 1.69
C MET A 52 19.60 19.71 0.79
N LYS A 53 18.68 20.17 -0.07
CA LYS A 53 17.99 19.34 -1.07
C LYS A 53 18.24 19.91 -2.46
N GLN A 54 18.66 19.06 -3.39
CA GLN A 54 18.80 19.43 -4.79
C GLN A 54 17.47 19.97 -5.35
N GLY A 55 17.55 21.02 -6.16
CA GLY A 55 16.38 21.63 -6.81
C GLY A 55 15.70 22.74 -6.01
N ILE A 56 16.14 22.99 -4.76
CA ILE A 56 15.79 24.20 -4.01
C ILE A 56 16.81 25.28 -4.37
N LEU A 57 16.40 26.25 -5.19
CA LEU A 57 17.28 27.33 -5.70
C LEU A 57 17.30 28.58 -4.80
N THR A 58 16.82 28.47 -3.57
CA THR A 58 16.84 29.54 -2.57
C THR A 58 17.95 29.29 -1.54
N HIS A 59 18.64 30.36 -1.12
CA HIS A 59 19.63 30.29 -0.04
C HIS A 59 18.99 30.06 1.34
N SER A 60 17.75 30.54 1.51
CA SER A 60 16.96 30.36 2.72
C SER A 60 16.24 29.01 2.73
N ARG A 61 15.80 28.60 3.93
CA ARG A 61 14.97 27.42 4.12
C ARG A 61 13.58 27.61 3.53
N VAL A 62 13.02 26.51 3.02
CA VAL A 62 11.63 26.43 2.55
C VAL A 62 10.97 25.20 3.14
N HIS A 63 9.65 25.27 3.34
CA HIS A 63 8.86 24.14 3.78
C HIS A 63 8.32 23.39 2.56
N LEU A 64 8.69 22.11 2.42
CA LEU A 64 8.21 21.23 1.35
C LEU A 64 7.31 20.15 1.94
N LEU A 65 6.16 19.91 1.29
CA LEU A 65 5.36 18.72 1.49
C LEU A 65 5.97 17.58 0.68
N LEU A 66 6.93 16.86 1.27
CA LEU A 66 7.48 15.65 0.69
C LEU A 66 6.47 14.50 0.87
N LYS A 67 6.14 13.79 -0.22
CA LYS A 67 5.45 12.50 -0.10
C LYS A 67 6.52 11.45 0.22
N ASP A 68 6.47 10.88 1.41
CA ASP A 68 7.48 9.90 1.83
C ASP A 68 7.18 8.49 1.30
N ASP A 69 7.87 8.11 0.22
CA ASP A 69 7.91 6.71 -0.23
C ASP A 69 9.01 5.94 0.52
N VAL A 70 8.59 5.14 1.50
CA VAL A 70 9.46 4.31 2.35
C VAL A 70 10.34 3.35 1.53
N ARG A 71 9.95 3.00 0.28
CA ARG A 71 10.75 2.12 -0.59
C ARG A 71 12.10 2.71 -0.97
N GLN A 72 12.18 4.03 -1.05
CA GLN A 72 13.39 4.73 -1.50
C GLN A 72 14.46 4.80 -0.41
N TYR A 73 14.05 4.68 0.86
CA TYR A 73 14.92 4.80 2.03
C TYR A 73 15.38 3.45 2.60
N VAL A 74 15.18 2.34 1.86
CA VAL A 74 15.62 1.01 2.29
C VAL A 74 17.14 0.87 2.15
N VAL A 75 17.82 0.58 3.27
CA VAL A 75 19.26 0.32 3.30
C VAL A 75 19.61 -0.90 2.42
N ARG A 76 20.55 -0.72 1.49
CA ARG A 76 21.01 -1.80 0.58
C ARG A 76 22.41 -2.26 0.98
N LYS A 77 22.61 -3.56 1.08
CA LYS A 77 23.92 -4.18 1.35
C LYS A 77 24.66 -4.46 0.02
N PRO A 78 25.84 -3.88 -0.22
CA PRO A 78 26.67 -4.28 -1.36
C PRO A 78 27.24 -5.68 -1.13
N LEU A 79 27.23 -6.50 -2.17
CA LEU A 79 27.75 -7.86 -2.20
C LEU A 79 28.77 -7.96 -3.33
N ASN A 80 30.05 -7.95 -2.96
CA ASN A 80 31.17 -8.11 -3.87
C ASN A 80 31.78 -9.49 -3.61
N LYS A 81 31.70 -10.38 -4.61
CA LYS A 81 32.32 -11.72 -4.58
C LYS A 81 33.25 -11.82 -5.78
N GLU A 82 34.45 -12.36 -5.58
CA GLU A 82 35.44 -12.58 -6.65
C GLU A 82 34.82 -13.41 -7.78
N GLY A 83 35.07 -12.99 -9.03
CA GLY A 83 34.49 -13.61 -10.23
C GLY A 83 33.00 -13.30 -10.50
N LYS A 84 32.32 -12.51 -9.67
CA LYS A 84 30.92 -12.10 -9.89
C LYS A 84 30.79 -10.58 -9.99
N LYS A 85 29.92 -10.11 -10.89
CA LYS A 85 29.59 -8.69 -11.00
C LYS A 85 29.08 -8.17 -9.64
N PRO A 86 29.51 -6.98 -9.19
CA PRO A 86 29.00 -6.35 -7.97
C PRO A 86 27.47 -6.30 -7.97
N ARG A 87 26.82 -6.69 -6.87
CA ARG A 87 25.35 -6.68 -6.72
C ARG A 87 24.97 -6.04 -5.40
N THR A 88 23.80 -5.42 -5.33
CA THR A 88 23.23 -4.91 -4.08
C THR A 88 22.01 -5.75 -3.68
N LYS A 89 21.86 -6.02 -2.39
CA LYS A 89 20.70 -6.69 -1.82
C LYS A 89 19.94 -5.72 -0.91
N ALA A 90 18.63 -5.70 -1.03
CA ALA A 90 17.74 -4.93 -0.16
C ALA A 90 16.89 -5.90 0.67
N PRO A 91 16.61 -5.61 1.95
CA PRO A 91 15.63 -6.35 2.72
C PRO A 91 14.23 -6.17 2.12
N LYS A 92 13.40 -7.21 2.26
CA LYS A 92 11.98 -7.13 1.88
C LYS A 92 11.25 -6.27 2.91
N ILE A 93 10.62 -5.19 2.45
CA ILE A 93 9.76 -4.37 3.29
C ILE A 93 8.50 -5.19 3.63
N GLN A 94 8.25 -5.40 4.91
CA GLN A 94 7.03 -6.03 5.40
C GLN A 94 5.96 -4.97 5.65
N HIS A 95 4.67 -5.37 5.67
CA HIS A 95 3.52 -4.48 5.93
C HIS A 95 3.40 -3.25 5.02
N LEU A 96 4.01 -3.31 3.84
CA LEU A 96 3.86 -2.28 2.83
C LEU A 96 2.48 -2.40 2.16
N VAL A 97 1.74 -1.30 2.12
CA VAL A 97 0.50 -1.23 1.34
C VAL A 97 0.86 -1.39 -0.14
N THR A 98 0.49 -2.53 -0.72
CA THR A 98 0.75 -2.86 -2.13
C THR A 98 -0.57 -3.02 -2.89
N PRO A 99 -0.58 -2.81 -4.22
CA PRO A 99 -1.77 -3.03 -5.05
C PRO A 99 -2.39 -4.42 -4.85
N ARG A 100 -1.55 -5.44 -4.62
CA ARG A 100 -1.98 -6.81 -4.30
C ARG A 100 -2.75 -6.90 -2.98
N VAL A 101 -2.31 -6.21 -1.92
CA VAL A 101 -3.02 -6.15 -0.63
C VAL A 101 -4.39 -5.49 -0.80
N LEU A 102 -4.46 -4.42 -1.59
CA LEU A 102 -5.73 -3.75 -1.92
C LEU A 102 -6.66 -4.68 -2.72
N GLN A 103 -6.13 -5.39 -3.71
CA GLN A 103 -6.89 -6.35 -4.51
C GLN A 103 -7.47 -7.49 -3.65
N HIS A 104 -6.66 -8.09 -2.76
CA HIS A 104 -7.14 -9.12 -1.82
C HIS A 104 -8.23 -8.59 -0.91
N LYS A 105 -8.09 -7.35 -0.40
CA LYS A 105 -9.11 -6.71 0.42
C LYS A 105 -10.42 -6.51 -0.37
N HIS A 106 -10.33 -6.06 -1.62
CA HIS A 106 -11.50 -5.90 -2.49
C HIS A 106 -12.17 -7.24 -2.77
N GLN A 107 -11.39 -8.30 -3.04
CA GLN A 107 -11.90 -9.64 -3.28
C GLN A 107 -12.60 -10.20 -2.04
N CYS A 108 -12.02 -10.07 -0.85
CA CYS A 108 -12.66 -10.50 0.40
C CYS A 108 -14.02 -9.81 0.62
N ILE A 109 -14.10 -8.51 0.35
CA ILE A 109 -15.36 -7.76 0.46
C ILE A 109 -16.37 -8.24 -0.59
N ALA A 110 -15.93 -8.46 -1.83
CA ALA A 110 -16.80 -8.96 -2.90
C ALA A 110 -17.37 -10.34 -2.60
N LEU A 111 -16.53 -11.27 -2.13
CA LEU A 111 -16.96 -12.62 -1.75
C LEU A 111 -17.98 -12.60 -0.61
N LYS A 112 -17.76 -11.77 0.42
CA LYS A 112 -18.74 -11.60 1.51
C LYS A 112 -20.08 -11.08 0.98
N LYS A 113 -20.07 -10.11 0.07
CA LYS A 113 -21.31 -9.59 -0.56
C LYS A 113 -22.03 -10.67 -1.36
N GLN A 114 -21.29 -11.49 -2.12
CA GLN A 114 -21.85 -12.59 -2.89
C GLN A 114 -22.48 -13.66 -1.99
N GLN A 115 -21.81 -14.03 -0.90
CA GLN A 115 -22.34 -15.00 0.08
C GLN A 115 -23.63 -14.50 0.74
N ILE A 116 -23.66 -13.24 1.17
CA ILE A 116 -24.87 -12.65 1.78
C ILE A 116 -26.03 -12.64 0.77
N LYS A 117 -25.76 -12.27 -0.48
CA LYS A 117 -26.77 -12.28 -1.55
C LYS A 117 -27.33 -13.68 -1.77
N LYS A 118 -26.44 -14.68 -1.91
CA LYS A 118 -26.82 -16.09 -2.09
C LYS A 118 -27.68 -16.60 -0.93
N ASN A 119 -27.26 -16.38 0.31
CA ASN A 119 -28.02 -16.83 1.48
C ASN A 119 -29.40 -16.16 1.56
N LYS A 120 -29.51 -14.89 1.16
CA LYS A 120 -30.80 -14.17 1.10
C LYS A 120 -31.73 -14.74 0.04
N GLU A 121 -31.20 -15.07 -1.14
CA GLU A 121 -31.94 -15.71 -2.23
C GLU A 121 -32.41 -17.11 -1.84
N GLU A 122 -31.53 -17.95 -1.31
CA GLU A 122 -31.87 -19.31 -0.82
C GLU A 122 -32.93 -19.29 0.28
N ALA A 123 -32.83 -18.35 1.23
CA ALA A 123 -33.83 -18.19 2.29
C ALA A 123 -35.20 -17.79 1.72
N ALA A 124 -35.22 -16.91 0.71
CA ALA A 124 -36.45 -16.50 0.04
C ALA A 124 -37.08 -17.65 -0.75
N GLU A 125 -36.28 -18.44 -1.47
CA GLU A 125 -36.74 -19.63 -2.20
C GLU A 125 -37.32 -20.69 -1.25
N TYR A 126 -36.63 -20.96 -0.14
CA TYR A 126 -37.11 -21.91 0.85
C TYR A 126 -38.42 -21.46 1.50
N ALA A 127 -38.56 -20.17 1.80
CA ALA A 127 -39.80 -19.61 2.35
C ALA A 127 -41.00 -19.79 1.38
N GLN A 128 -40.79 -19.58 0.08
CA GLN A 128 -41.82 -19.82 -0.94
C GLN A 128 -42.22 -21.30 -1.02
N LEU A 129 -41.25 -22.21 -1.00
CA LEU A 129 -41.51 -23.64 -1.02
C LEU A 129 -42.29 -24.08 0.22
N LEU A 130 -41.93 -23.58 1.40
CA LEU A 130 -42.61 -23.86 2.65
C LEU A 130 -44.07 -23.39 2.60
N ALA A 131 -44.31 -22.17 2.12
CA ALA A 131 -45.66 -21.61 1.97
C ALA A 131 -46.54 -22.48 1.04
N LYS A 132 -45.97 -22.96 -0.07
CA LYS A 132 -46.66 -23.87 -1.00
C LYS A 132 -47.03 -25.18 -0.31
N ARG A 133 -46.09 -25.82 0.40
CA ARG A 133 -46.33 -27.09 1.12
C ARG A 133 -47.39 -26.95 2.22
N MET A 134 -47.37 -25.83 2.96
CA MET A 134 -48.36 -25.54 3.99
C MET A 134 -49.76 -25.35 3.40
N LYS A 135 -49.87 -24.66 2.26
CA LYS A 135 -51.14 -24.46 1.54
C LYS A 135 -51.70 -25.80 1.04
N GLU A 136 -50.88 -26.61 0.38
CA GLU A 136 -51.26 -27.95 -0.10
C GLU A 136 -51.73 -28.86 1.04
N ALA A 137 -51.03 -28.86 2.18
CA ALA A 137 -51.43 -29.62 3.36
C ALA A 137 -52.78 -29.15 3.92
N LYS A 138 -53.00 -27.83 4.00
CA LYS A 138 -54.27 -27.23 4.45
C LYS A 138 -55.44 -27.58 3.54
N GLU A 139 -55.25 -27.50 2.22
CA GLU A 139 -56.27 -27.88 1.23
C GLU A 139 -56.59 -29.38 1.29
N LYS A 140 -55.58 -30.25 1.45
CA LYS A 140 -55.78 -31.69 1.63
C LYS A 140 -56.59 -32.00 2.89
N HIS A 141 -56.30 -31.31 3.99
CA HIS A 141 -57.05 -31.45 5.24
C HIS A 141 -58.49 -30.96 5.09
N GLN A 142 -58.72 -29.80 4.47
CA GLN A 142 -60.08 -29.31 4.16
C GLN A 142 -60.86 -30.29 3.29
N LYS A 143 -60.25 -30.86 2.24
CA LYS A 143 -60.90 -31.89 1.40
C LYS A 143 -61.32 -33.12 2.21
N GLN A 144 -60.48 -33.57 3.16
CA GLN A 144 -60.86 -34.66 4.07
C GLN A 144 -62.02 -34.28 4.99
N ILE A 145 -62.01 -33.06 5.55
CA ILE A 145 -63.11 -32.56 6.38
C ILE A 145 -64.41 -32.52 5.57
N VAL A 146 -64.40 -31.93 4.37
CA VAL A 146 -65.56 -31.86 3.48
C VAL A 146 -66.05 -33.27 3.18
N LYS A 147 -65.17 -34.18 2.72
CA LYS A 147 -65.53 -35.58 2.43
C LYS A 147 -66.16 -36.29 3.64
N ARG A 148 -65.67 -36.03 4.86
CA ARG A 148 -66.23 -36.55 6.10
C ARG A 148 -67.63 -35.98 6.37
N TYR A 149 -67.81 -34.67 6.22
CA TYR A 149 -69.11 -34.00 6.36
C TYR A 149 -70.13 -34.52 5.33
N THR A 150 -69.75 -34.63 4.06
CA THR A 150 -70.63 -35.13 3.00
C THR A 150 -71.09 -36.55 3.28
N ARG A 151 -70.18 -37.43 3.74
CA ARG A 151 -70.51 -38.80 4.15
C ARG A 151 -71.49 -38.86 5.33
N LEU A 152 -71.40 -37.92 6.28
CA LEU A 152 -72.30 -37.86 7.43
C LEU A 152 -73.69 -37.31 7.07
N MET A 153 -73.75 -36.34 6.14
CA MET A 153 -75.00 -35.64 5.80
C MET A 153 -75.83 -36.38 4.74
N TYR A 154 -75.18 -37.12 3.83
CA TYR A 154 -75.83 -37.89 2.75
C TYR A 154 -75.34 -39.36 2.75
N PRO A 155 -75.69 -40.17 3.75
CA PRO A 155 -75.17 -41.53 3.89
C PRO A 155 -75.64 -42.48 2.78
N GLU A 156 -76.80 -42.25 2.19
CA GLU A 156 -77.38 -43.09 1.13
C GLU A 156 -76.73 -42.89 -0.25
N ALA A 157 -76.04 -41.76 -0.46
CA ALA A 157 -75.40 -41.42 -1.73
C ALA A 157 -74.00 -42.07 -1.91
N VAL A 158 -73.57 -42.94 -0.98
CA VAL A 158 -72.21 -43.51 -0.91
C VAL A 158 -72.19 -45.03 -1.18
N ILE A 159 -73.27 -45.61 -1.69
CA ILE A 159 -73.31 -46.99 -2.22
C ILE A 159 -72.76 -47.01 -3.65
#